data_AF-A0A6C0BCH8-F1
#
_entry.id   AF-A0A6C0BCH8-F1
#
_cell.length_a   1.000
_cell.length_b   1.000
_cell.length_c   1.000
_cell.angle_alpha   90.00
_cell.angle_beta   90.00
_cell.angle_gamma   90.00
#
_symmetry.space_group_name_H-M   'P 1'
#
loop_
_entity.id
_entity.type
_entity.pdbx_description
1 polymer ?
#
loop_
_entity_poly.entity_id
_entity_poly.type
_entity_poly.pdbx_seq_one_letter_code
_entity_poly.pdbx_strand_id
1 'polypeptide(L)'
;MPRNTFWELIQANTDVKWNLYYISYNPNITWDIVQANPDKLWGYELLSRNSIITWDIVQANPDKPWYYYYLSSNPNITWEIVQANPDKEWSYEWFSTNPNITWDIVQANPDKKWNYDYLSTNPNITWEIIQANPDKEWNYYSLSDNPNITWDIVQANPDKSWNYNSLSKNPNITWEIVQANPDKPWNYSVLSENPNITWDIVQANPDKPWNYSGLSSNPNITCDIVQSNPGKEWNYYWLTTNPSITPKIIMENKNIFPDISSFQYNQLNYHSYFHSTQYKRKMTTQMHSAIYYELIQRACTPARLYQWNEGAAEDYPAEYLQECVKYRI
;
A
#
# COMPACT_ATOMS: atom_id res chain seq x y z
N MET A 1 11.77 -11.31 -19.05
CA MET A 1 11.20 -10.62 -17.87
C MET A 1 10.69 -11.66 -16.90
N PRO A 2 10.91 -11.49 -15.59
CA PRO A 2 10.23 -12.30 -14.58
C PRO A 2 8.71 -12.18 -14.72
N ARG A 3 8.00 -13.23 -14.30
CA ARG A 3 6.55 -13.30 -14.36
C ARG A 3 5.91 -12.17 -13.54
N ASN A 4 5.02 -11.37 -14.15
CA ASN A 4 4.27 -10.30 -13.48
C ASN A 4 2.77 -10.59 -13.59
N THR A 5 2.18 -11.14 -12.54
CA THR A 5 0.78 -11.60 -12.55
C THR A 5 -0.23 -10.46 -12.69
N PHE A 6 0.11 -9.24 -12.25
CA PHE A 6 -0.74 -8.06 -12.43
C PHE A 6 -0.78 -7.64 -13.90
N TRP A 7 0.37 -7.61 -14.57
CA TRP A 7 0.44 -7.31 -16.00
C TRP A 7 -0.17 -8.42 -16.85
N GLU A 8 0.05 -9.69 -16.49
CA GLU A 8 -0.63 -10.83 -17.13
C GLU A 8 -2.16 -10.71 -17.03
N LEU A 9 -2.68 -10.30 -15.87
CA LEU A 9 -4.12 -10.05 -15.70
C LEU A 9 -4.61 -8.96 -16.64
N ILE A 10 -3.89 -7.84 -16.76
CA ILE A 10 -4.24 -6.75 -17.68
C ILE A 10 -4.27 -7.27 -19.12
N GLN A 11 -3.23 -8.02 -19.54
CA GLN A 11 -3.11 -8.55 -20.89
C GLN A 11 -4.16 -9.62 -21.22
N ALA A 12 -4.58 -10.42 -20.23
CA ALA A 12 -5.57 -11.47 -20.40
C ALA A 12 -7.01 -10.95 -20.50
N ASN A 13 -7.28 -9.70 -20.09
CA ASN A 13 -8.62 -9.11 -20.05
C ASN A 13 -8.66 -7.86 -20.95
N THR A 14 -8.48 -8.04 -22.26
CA THR A 14 -8.43 -6.94 -23.25
C THR A 14 -9.78 -6.25 -23.49
N ASP A 15 -10.86 -6.91 -23.09
CA ASP A 15 -12.23 -6.38 -23.09
C ASP A 15 -12.49 -5.36 -21.98
N VAL A 16 -11.66 -5.37 -20.92
CA VAL A 16 -11.69 -4.37 -19.85
C VAL A 16 -11.01 -3.08 -20.31
N LYS A 17 -11.68 -1.94 -20.08
CA LYS A 17 -11.14 -0.61 -20.38
C LYS A 17 -10.12 -0.17 -19.32
N TRP A 18 -8.92 -0.72 -19.41
CA TRP A 18 -7.78 -0.33 -18.58
C TRP A 18 -7.34 1.11 -18.86
N ASN A 19 -7.19 1.91 -17.83
CA ASN A 19 -6.70 3.27 -17.97
C ASN A 19 -5.18 3.29 -17.79
N LEU A 20 -4.44 3.25 -18.90
CA LEU A 20 -2.96 3.20 -18.88
C LEU A 20 -2.31 4.39 -18.20
N TYR A 21 -2.98 5.56 -18.21
CA TYR A 21 -2.52 6.72 -17.44
C TYR A 21 -2.50 6.36 -15.95
N TYR A 22 -3.61 5.89 -15.37
CA TYR A 22 -3.64 5.51 -13.95
C TYR A 22 -2.84 4.27 -13.60
N ILE A 23 -2.78 3.29 -14.51
CA ILE A 23 -1.93 2.09 -14.35
C ILE A 23 -0.45 2.47 -14.22
N SER A 24 -0.02 3.59 -14.83
CA SER A 24 1.34 4.11 -14.68
C SER A 24 1.72 4.43 -13.23
N TYR A 25 0.74 4.70 -12.36
CA TYR A 25 0.97 4.90 -10.93
C TYR A 25 1.08 3.59 -10.14
N ASN A 26 0.63 2.46 -10.71
CA ASN A 26 0.61 1.20 -10.00
C ASN A 26 2.04 0.64 -9.87
N PRO A 27 2.52 0.32 -8.66
CA PRO A 27 3.90 -0.09 -8.44
C PRO A 27 4.22 -1.49 -8.96
N ASN A 28 3.21 -2.28 -9.35
CA ASN A 28 3.45 -3.53 -10.08
C ASN A 28 3.77 -3.30 -11.56
N ILE A 29 3.60 -2.10 -12.09
CA ILE A 29 4.07 -1.73 -13.43
C ILE A 29 5.54 -1.35 -13.34
N THR A 30 6.39 -2.35 -13.57
CA THR A 30 7.84 -2.16 -13.54
C THR A 30 8.34 -1.32 -14.71
N TRP A 31 9.49 -0.68 -14.55
CA TRP A 31 10.12 0.05 -15.65
C TRP A 31 10.41 -0.85 -16.86
N ASP A 32 10.79 -2.11 -16.65
CA ASP A 32 10.96 -3.10 -17.73
C ASP A 32 9.69 -3.29 -18.57
N ILE A 33 8.51 -3.29 -17.92
CA ILE A 33 7.21 -3.38 -18.60
C ILE A 33 6.98 -2.12 -19.44
N VAL A 34 7.26 -0.94 -18.87
CA VAL A 34 7.13 0.34 -19.59
C VAL A 34 8.03 0.36 -20.82
N GLN A 35 9.30 -0.03 -20.67
CA GLN A 35 10.28 -0.08 -21.77
C GLN A 35 9.92 -1.11 -22.84
N ALA A 36 9.41 -2.27 -22.45
CA ALA A 36 9.01 -3.33 -23.38
C ALA A 36 7.73 -3.02 -24.17
N ASN A 37 6.97 -2.00 -23.74
CA ASN A 37 5.70 -1.60 -24.37
C ASN A 37 5.71 -0.09 -24.69
N PRO A 38 6.62 0.39 -25.57
CA PRO A 38 6.81 1.81 -25.83
C PRO A 38 5.66 2.45 -26.64
N ASP A 39 4.81 1.63 -27.26
CA ASP A 39 3.62 2.04 -28.01
C ASP A 39 2.44 2.44 -27.10
N LYS A 40 2.52 2.13 -25.80
CA LYS A 40 1.47 2.45 -24.83
C LYS A 40 1.57 3.89 -24.35
N LEU A 41 0.40 4.51 -24.14
CA LEU A 41 0.29 5.88 -23.63
C LEU A 41 0.50 5.91 -22.10
N TRP A 42 1.75 5.76 -21.68
CA TRP A 42 2.14 5.85 -20.28
C TRP A 42 2.05 7.28 -19.76
N GLY A 43 1.43 7.45 -18.60
CA GLY A 43 1.36 8.73 -17.89
C GLY A 43 2.67 9.01 -17.16
N TYR A 44 3.61 9.68 -17.83
CA TYR A 44 4.93 9.99 -17.24
C TYR A 44 4.87 10.88 -15.99
N GLU A 45 3.82 11.68 -15.83
CA GLU A 45 3.54 12.40 -14.58
C GLU A 45 3.32 11.42 -13.42
N LEU A 46 2.52 10.36 -13.63
CA LEU A 46 2.26 9.35 -12.62
C LEU A 46 3.44 8.38 -12.45
N LEU A 47 4.18 8.06 -13.51
CA LEU A 47 5.46 7.33 -13.39
C LEU A 47 6.44 8.12 -12.54
N SER A 48 6.55 9.44 -12.74
CA SER A 48 7.46 10.31 -11.98
C SER A 48 7.19 10.26 -10.47
N ARG A 49 5.94 10.03 -10.06
CA ARG A 49 5.56 9.86 -8.65
C ARG A 49 5.71 8.40 -8.15
N ASN A 50 5.75 7.43 -9.05
CA ASN A 50 5.73 6.01 -8.72
C ASN A 50 7.07 5.55 -8.11
N SER A 51 7.00 4.83 -6.98
CA SER A 51 8.17 4.30 -6.26
C SER A 51 8.95 3.22 -7.01
N ILE A 52 8.50 2.79 -8.19
CA ILE A 52 9.32 1.96 -9.09
C ILE A 52 10.38 2.79 -9.83
N ILE A 53 10.14 4.09 -10.02
CA ILE A 53 11.08 4.98 -10.71
C ILE A 53 12.13 5.41 -9.70
N THR A 54 13.37 4.97 -9.95
CA THR A 54 14.56 5.39 -9.20
C THR A 54 15.24 6.54 -9.91
N TRP A 55 16.11 7.25 -9.20
CA TRP A 55 16.94 8.28 -9.82
C TRP A 55 17.82 7.73 -10.94
N ASP A 56 18.38 6.52 -10.79
CA ASP A 56 19.16 5.85 -11.84
C ASP A 56 18.35 5.66 -13.13
N ILE A 57 17.07 5.30 -13.02
CA ILE A 57 16.17 5.17 -14.18
C ILE A 57 15.98 6.53 -14.86
N VAL A 58 15.76 7.59 -14.08
CA VAL A 58 15.61 8.96 -14.61
C VAL A 58 16.88 9.39 -15.34
N GLN A 59 18.06 9.16 -14.75
CA GLN A 59 19.35 9.50 -15.34
C GLN A 59 19.68 8.70 -16.60
N ALA A 60 19.34 7.41 -16.63
CA ALA A 60 19.58 6.54 -17.77
C ALA A 60 18.64 6.84 -18.96
N ASN A 61 17.52 7.53 -18.72
CA ASN A 61 16.50 7.80 -19.74
C ASN A 61 16.13 9.31 -19.76
N PRO A 62 17.10 10.20 -20.08
CA PRO A 62 16.90 11.65 -20.02
C PRO A 62 16.01 12.19 -21.15
N ASP A 63 15.75 11.40 -22.19
CA ASP A 63 14.86 11.71 -23.31
C ASP A 63 13.38 11.61 -22.94
N LYS A 64 13.06 10.98 -21.79
CA LYS A 64 11.68 10.81 -21.35
C LYS A 64 11.14 12.06 -20.63
N PRO A 65 9.83 12.34 -20.75
CA PRO A 65 9.23 13.55 -20.19
C PRO A 65 9.00 13.41 -18.69
N TRP A 66 10.08 13.33 -17.90
CA TRP A 66 10.00 13.27 -16.44
C TRP A 66 9.50 14.58 -15.85
N TYR A 67 8.59 14.49 -14.88
CA TYR A 67 8.02 15.64 -14.20
C TYR A 67 8.71 15.81 -12.85
N TYR A 68 9.68 16.73 -12.78
CA TYR A 68 10.50 16.97 -11.58
C TYR A 68 9.68 17.39 -10.36
N TYR A 69 8.57 18.07 -10.59
CA TYR A 69 7.55 18.33 -9.57
C TYR A 69 7.04 17.05 -8.90
N TYR A 70 6.65 16.03 -9.67
CA TYR A 70 6.17 14.76 -9.14
C TYR A 70 7.30 13.88 -8.59
N LEU A 71 8.48 13.92 -9.23
CA LEU A 71 9.70 13.31 -8.67
C LEU A 71 10.04 13.88 -7.30
N SER A 72 9.71 15.15 -7.02
CA SER A 72 9.97 15.75 -5.70
C SER A 72 9.21 15.06 -4.57
N SER A 73 8.06 14.45 -4.85
CA SER A 73 7.31 13.64 -3.87
C SER A 73 7.65 12.14 -3.92
N ASN A 74 8.55 11.72 -4.81
CA ASN A 74 8.88 10.31 -5.02
C ASN A 74 9.82 9.79 -3.91
N PRO A 75 9.50 8.65 -3.27
CA PRO A 75 10.30 8.11 -2.16
C PRO A 75 11.72 7.66 -2.55
N ASN A 76 12.04 7.50 -3.84
CA ASN A 76 13.41 7.20 -4.29
C ASN A 76 14.23 8.46 -4.61
N ILE A 77 13.64 9.66 -4.50
CA ILE A 77 14.37 10.92 -4.61
C ILE A 77 14.71 11.36 -3.19
N THR A 78 15.96 11.13 -2.80
CA THR A 78 16.49 11.52 -1.49
C THR A 78 16.98 12.96 -1.51
N TRP A 79 17.19 13.53 -0.32
CA TRP A 79 17.73 14.88 -0.20
C TRP A 79 19.14 15.00 -0.80
N GLU A 80 19.98 13.97 -0.68
CA GLU A 80 21.32 13.94 -1.27
C GLU A 80 21.28 14.02 -2.81
N ILE A 81 20.30 13.37 -3.43
CA ILE A 81 20.08 13.47 -4.88
C ILE A 81 19.74 14.91 -5.27
N VAL A 82 18.88 15.57 -4.50
CA VAL A 82 18.51 16.97 -4.73
C VAL A 82 19.73 17.88 -4.62
N GLN A 83 20.54 17.70 -3.58
CA GLN A 83 21.77 18.47 -3.35
C GLN A 83 22.80 18.26 -4.45
N ALA A 84 22.93 17.03 -4.97
CA ALA A 84 23.86 16.70 -6.04
C ALA A 84 23.41 17.19 -7.43
N ASN A 85 22.13 17.54 -7.59
CA ASN A 85 21.54 17.93 -8.87
C ASN A 85 20.74 19.24 -8.73
N PRO A 86 21.39 20.36 -8.37
CA PRO A 86 20.71 21.64 -8.11
C PRO A 86 20.20 22.33 -9.38
N ASP A 87 20.61 21.87 -10.55
CA ASP A 87 20.18 22.37 -11.86
C ASP A 87 18.76 21.92 -12.24
N LYS A 88 18.19 20.95 -11.52
CA LYS A 88 16.84 20.44 -11.79
C LYS A 88 15.77 21.29 -11.13
N GLU A 89 14.61 21.33 -11.77
CA GLU A 89 13.43 22.10 -11.31
C GLU A 89 12.67 21.37 -10.18
N TRP A 90 13.37 21.19 -9.06
CA TRP A 90 12.83 20.58 -7.85
C TRP A 90 11.74 21.45 -7.20
N SER A 91 10.70 20.80 -6.71
CA SER A 91 9.56 21.44 -6.04
C SER A 91 9.62 21.20 -4.53
N TYR A 92 10.15 22.18 -3.78
CA TYR A 92 10.29 22.09 -2.31
C TYR A 92 8.94 22.01 -1.58
N GLU A 93 7.91 22.60 -2.17
CA GLU A 93 6.53 22.40 -1.73
C GLU A 93 6.19 20.90 -1.75
N TRP A 94 6.47 20.20 -2.85
CA TRP A 94 6.12 18.78 -2.98
C TRP A 94 7.04 17.85 -2.20
N PHE A 95 8.30 18.25 -2.02
CA PHE A 95 9.20 17.60 -1.06
C PHE A 95 8.66 17.62 0.36
N SER A 96 7.80 18.57 0.73
CA SER A 96 7.19 18.60 2.06
C SER A 96 6.37 17.34 2.37
N THR A 97 5.88 16.63 1.34
CA THR A 97 5.20 15.32 1.48
C THR A 97 6.12 14.11 1.33
N ASN A 98 7.39 14.32 0.95
CA ASN A 98 8.31 13.24 0.65
C ASN A 98 8.79 12.55 1.94
N PRO A 99 8.76 11.21 2.02
CA PRO A 99 9.13 10.47 3.23
C PRO A 99 10.63 10.53 3.57
N ASN A 100 11.49 11.07 2.71
CA ASN A 100 12.91 11.31 3.02
C ASN A 100 13.18 12.69 3.61
N ILE A 101 12.18 13.59 3.64
CA ILE A 101 12.34 14.92 4.24
C ILE A 101 12.09 14.83 5.73
N THR A 102 13.14 15.03 6.51
CA THR A 102 13.10 15.12 7.97
C THR A 102 12.99 16.57 8.42
N TRP A 103 12.61 16.77 9.69
CA TRP A 103 12.60 18.10 10.27
C TRP A 103 13.98 18.76 10.29
N ASP A 104 15.05 18.00 10.51
CA ASP A 104 16.43 18.52 10.46
C ASP A 104 16.78 19.10 9.08
N ILE A 105 16.33 18.46 8.00
CA ILE A 105 16.50 18.96 6.63
C ILE A 105 15.76 20.28 6.45
N VAL A 106 14.51 20.36 6.93
CA VAL A 106 13.70 21.58 6.87
C VAL A 106 14.37 22.72 7.65
N GLN A 107 14.85 22.44 8.87
CA GLN A 107 15.53 23.42 9.72
C GLN A 107 16.87 23.90 9.15
N ALA A 108 17.65 23.00 8.55
CA ALA A 108 18.92 23.33 7.93
C ALA A 108 18.79 24.14 6.63
N ASN A 109 17.60 24.16 6.02
CA ASN A 109 17.34 24.81 4.73
C ASN A 109 16.11 25.74 4.80
N PRO A 110 16.14 26.78 5.65
CA PRO A 110 15.00 27.65 5.90
C PRO A 110 14.68 28.59 4.73
N ASP A 111 15.60 28.73 3.76
CA ASP A 111 15.40 29.52 2.53
C ASP A 111 14.50 28.82 1.51
N LYS A 112 14.26 27.51 1.67
CA LYS A 112 13.38 26.75 0.78
C LYS A 112 11.92 26.97 1.13
N LYS A 113 11.08 26.96 0.08
CA LYS A 113 9.62 27.15 0.19
C LYS A 113 8.94 25.86 0.63
N TRP A 114 9.12 25.47 1.88
CA TRP A 114 8.41 24.36 2.50
C TRP A 114 6.93 24.69 2.67
N ASN A 115 6.06 23.72 2.44
CA ASN A 115 4.62 23.84 2.63
C ASN A 115 4.23 23.14 3.94
N TYR A 116 3.77 23.91 4.94
CA TYR A 116 3.45 23.39 6.26
C TYR A 116 2.16 22.57 6.30
N ASP A 117 1.23 22.75 5.37
CA ASP A 117 0.07 21.85 5.24
C ASP A 117 0.52 20.45 4.85
N TYR A 118 1.51 20.35 3.97
CA TYR A 118 2.10 19.10 3.51
C TYR A 118 3.10 18.51 4.51
N LEU A 119 3.89 19.33 5.20
CA LEU A 119 4.71 18.84 6.32
C LEU A 119 3.82 18.29 7.45
N SER A 120 2.66 18.89 7.68
CA SER A 120 1.71 18.43 8.70
C SER A 120 1.20 17.00 8.44
N THR A 121 1.15 16.53 7.19
CA THR A 121 0.81 15.12 6.89
C THR A 121 2.03 14.21 6.80
N ASN A 122 3.25 14.75 6.88
CA ASN A 122 4.47 13.99 6.69
C ASN A 122 4.78 13.11 7.92
N PRO A 123 5.04 11.79 7.74
CA PRO A 123 5.30 10.87 8.85
C PRO A 123 6.61 11.15 9.60
N ASN A 124 7.51 11.98 9.08
CA ASN A 124 8.71 12.43 9.81
C ASN A 124 8.45 13.63 10.72
N ILE A 125 7.26 14.22 10.68
CA ILE A 125 6.85 15.28 11.62
C ILE A 125 6.12 14.61 12.78
N THR A 126 6.76 14.62 13.95
CA THR A 126 6.19 14.08 15.19
C THR A 126 5.52 15.18 16.01
N TRP A 127 4.73 14.77 17.00
CA TRP A 127 4.11 15.71 17.91
C TRP A 127 5.13 16.52 18.71
N GLU A 128 6.27 15.93 19.10
CA GLU A 128 7.35 16.61 19.81
C GLU A 128 7.97 17.73 18.97
N ILE A 129 8.14 17.51 17.66
CA ILE A 129 8.60 18.54 16.72
C ILE A 129 7.61 19.71 16.69
N ILE A 130 6.32 19.42 16.62
CA ILE A 130 5.25 20.44 16.60
C ILE A 130 5.27 21.25 17.90
N GLN A 131 5.36 20.57 19.05
CA GLN A 131 5.43 21.22 20.37
C GLN A 131 6.69 22.08 20.54
N ALA A 132 7.83 21.63 20.03
CA ALA A 132 9.10 22.34 20.12
C ALA A 132 9.17 23.57 19.18
N ASN A 133 8.32 23.62 18.15
CA ASN A 133 8.32 24.68 17.13
C ASN A 133 6.92 25.28 16.95
N PRO A 134 6.34 25.90 18.01
CA PRO A 134 4.96 26.41 17.99
C PRO A 134 4.79 27.68 17.13
N ASP A 135 5.89 28.32 16.72
CA ASP A 135 5.90 29.48 15.83
C ASP A 135 5.62 29.13 14.37
N LYS A 136 5.64 27.84 14.01
CA LYS A 136 5.37 27.37 12.66
C LYS A 136 3.88 27.23 12.40
N GLU A 137 3.50 27.42 11.14
CA GLU A 137 2.11 27.38 10.67
C GLU A 137 1.62 25.94 10.49
N TRP A 138 1.72 25.12 11.54
CA TRP A 138 1.22 23.75 11.53
C TRP A 138 -0.29 23.72 11.30
N ASN A 139 -0.73 22.86 10.37
CA ASN A 139 -2.12 22.71 10.04
C ASN A 139 -2.72 21.53 10.81
N TYR A 140 -3.45 21.83 11.89
CA TYR A 140 -4.10 20.81 12.73
C TYR A 140 -5.19 19.99 12.01
N TYR A 141 -5.80 20.56 10.97
CA TYR A 141 -6.71 19.81 10.11
C TYR A 141 -5.92 18.70 9.38
N SER A 142 -4.79 19.04 8.77
CA SER A 142 -3.90 18.08 8.09
C SER A 142 -3.23 17.10 9.06
N LEU A 143 -2.80 17.57 10.24
CA LEU A 143 -2.22 16.72 11.29
C LEU A 143 -3.17 15.61 11.76
N SER A 144 -4.47 15.82 11.63
CA SER A 144 -5.47 14.79 12.00
C SER A 144 -5.30 13.50 11.20
N ASP A 145 -4.71 13.55 10.01
CA ASP A 145 -4.38 12.39 9.16
C ASP A 145 -2.97 11.83 9.42
N ASN A 146 -2.14 12.54 10.19
CA ASN A 146 -0.76 12.16 10.42
C ASN A 146 -0.67 10.92 11.33
N PRO A 147 0.14 9.89 10.96
CA PRO A 147 0.25 8.65 11.73
C PRO A 147 0.91 8.82 13.11
N ASN A 148 1.54 9.97 13.39
CA ASN A 148 2.12 10.28 14.70
C ASN A 148 1.13 10.96 15.65
N ILE A 149 -0.08 11.30 15.20
CA ILE A 149 -1.12 11.88 16.05
C ILE A 149 -1.96 10.76 16.65
N THR A 150 -1.87 10.62 17.97
CA THR A 150 -2.65 9.65 18.76
C THR A 150 -3.89 10.31 19.35
N TRP A 151 -4.85 9.50 19.80
CA TRP A 151 -6.00 10.01 20.52
C TRP A 151 -5.63 10.77 21.80
N ASP A 152 -4.62 10.30 22.54
CA ASP A 152 -4.14 10.98 23.76
C ASP A 152 -3.66 12.41 23.46
N ILE A 153 -2.98 12.62 22.32
CA ILE A 153 -2.56 13.95 21.86
C ILE A 153 -3.78 14.83 21.58
N VAL A 154 -4.76 14.31 20.84
CA VAL A 154 -6.00 15.03 20.52
C VAL A 154 -6.75 15.40 21.80
N GLN A 155 -6.88 14.47 22.73
CA GLN A 155 -7.57 14.67 24.01
C GLN A 155 -6.86 15.67 24.91
N ALA A 156 -5.52 15.68 24.93
CA ALA A 156 -4.72 16.62 25.71
C ALA A 156 -4.71 18.04 25.13
N ASN A 157 -5.08 18.20 23.85
CA ASN A 157 -5.03 19.48 23.13
C ASN A 157 -6.39 19.79 22.44
N PRO A 158 -7.48 19.94 23.22
CA PRO A 158 -8.82 20.09 22.67
C PRO A 158 -9.08 21.46 22.04
N ASP A 159 -8.20 22.44 22.26
CA ASP A 159 -8.26 23.78 21.68
C ASP A 159 -7.87 23.81 20.19
N LYS A 160 -7.24 22.74 19.70
CA LYS A 160 -6.79 22.67 18.30
C LYS A 160 -7.92 22.25 17.38
N SER A 161 -7.88 22.76 16.15
CA SER A 161 -8.88 22.52 15.11
C SER A 161 -8.71 21.15 14.45
N TRP A 162 -8.83 20.07 15.24
CA TRP A 162 -8.77 18.70 14.75
C TRP A 162 -9.93 18.38 13.80
N ASN A 163 -9.64 17.66 12.72
CA ASN A 163 -10.63 17.16 11.79
C ASN A 163 -11.06 15.74 12.14
N TYR A 164 -12.29 15.59 12.63
CA TYR A 164 -12.81 14.27 13.03
C TYR A 164 -13.09 13.32 11.86
N ASN A 165 -13.22 13.80 10.62
CA ASN A 165 -13.28 12.90 9.46
C ASN A 165 -11.92 12.23 9.24
N SER A 166 -10.82 13.00 9.25
CA SER A 166 -9.45 12.48 9.14
C SER A 166 -9.11 11.59 10.34
N LEU A 167 -9.43 12.00 11.56
CA LEU A 167 -9.24 11.15 12.74
C LEU A 167 -10.03 9.84 12.62
N SER A 168 -11.28 9.87 12.15
CA SER A 168 -12.06 8.65 11.92
C SER A 168 -11.39 7.66 10.97
N LYS A 169 -10.54 8.11 10.03
CA LYS A 169 -9.76 7.23 9.16
C LYS A 169 -8.39 6.83 9.74
N ASN A 170 -7.89 7.61 10.68
CA ASN A 170 -6.54 7.47 11.22
C ASN A 170 -6.38 6.11 11.93
N PRO A 171 -5.30 5.35 11.64
CA PRO A 171 -5.07 4.03 12.24
C PRO A 171 -4.80 4.07 13.74
N ASN A 172 -4.59 5.25 14.34
CA ASN A 172 -4.48 5.39 15.80
C ASN A 172 -5.84 5.52 16.50
N ILE A 173 -6.94 5.62 15.76
CA ILE A 173 -8.30 5.62 16.33
C ILE A 173 -8.85 4.19 16.29
N THR A 174 -9.00 3.58 17.46
CA THR A 174 -9.58 2.25 17.64
C THR A 174 -11.08 2.34 17.94
N TRP A 175 -11.78 1.21 17.81
CA TRP A 175 -13.20 1.16 18.17
C TRP A 175 -13.43 1.46 19.65
N GLU A 176 -12.54 1.03 20.54
CA GLU A 176 -12.61 1.32 21.98
C GLU A 176 -12.56 2.82 22.26
N ILE A 177 -11.72 3.56 21.54
CA ILE A 177 -11.64 5.03 21.63
C ILE A 177 -12.98 5.66 21.20
N VAL A 178 -13.53 5.22 20.07
CA VAL A 178 -14.82 5.71 19.56
C VAL A 178 -15.94 5.43 20.57
N GLN A 179 -15.99 4.22 21.12
CA GLN A 179 -17.00 3.81 22.10
C GLN A 179 -16.87 4.55 23.43
N ALA A 180 -15.65 4.81 23.90
CA ALA A 180 -15.39 5.55 25.12
C ALA A 180 -15.67 7.06 25.00
N ASN A 181 -15.71 7.61 23.78
CA ASN A 181 -15.89 9.04 23.52
C ASN A 181 -17.06 9.31 22.54
N PRO A 182 -18.31 8.93 22.90
CA PRO A 182 -19.47 9.01 22.01
C PRO A 182 -19.96 10.43 21.75
N ASP A 183 -19.52 11.41 22.54
CA ASP A 183 -19.84 12.83 22.39
C ASP A 183 -19.07 13.50 21.24
N LYS A 184 -18.03 12.84 20.73
CA LYS A 184 -17.21 13.37 19.64
C LYS A 184 -17.87 13.13 18.28
N PRO A 185 -17.68 14.04 17.30
CA PRO A 185 -18.35 13.99 16.02
C PRO A 185 -17.69 12.98 15.07
N TRP A 186 -17.58 11.71 15.49
CA TRP A 186 -17.03 10.63 14.69
C TRP A 186 -17.86 10.42 13.42
N ASN A 187 -17.18 10.29 12.28
CA ASN A 187 -17.83 9.99 11.02
C ASN A 187 -17.86 8.48 10.79
N TYR A 188 -19.00 7.84 11.06
CA TYR A 188 -19.20 6.40 10.89
C TYR A 188 -19.01 5.92 9.44
N SER A 189 -19.29 6.77 8.45
CA SER A 189 -19.03 6.43 7.06
C SER A 189 -17.54 6.29 6.78
N VAL A 190 -16.71 7.12 7.43
CA VAL A 190 -15.25 7.07 7.28
C VAL A 190 -14.64 6.01 8.20
N LEU A 191 -15.18 5.83 9.41
CA LEU A 191 -14.80 4.72 10.30
C LEU A 191 -15.00 3.37 9.62
N SER A 192 -16.03 3.22 8.78
CA SER A 192 -16.22 2.00 7.99
C SER A 192 -15.00 1.63 7.13
N GLU A 193 -14.16 2.59 6.71
CA GLU A 193 -12.90 2.31 5.99
C GLU A 193 -11.71 2.05 6.91
N ASN A 194 -11.84 2.34 8.21
CA ASN A 194 -10.72 2.31 9.15
C ASN A 194 -10.26 0.86 9.45
N PRO A 195 -8.95 0.56 9.37
CA PRO A 195 -8.42 -0.79 9.59
C PRO A 195 -8.62 -1.33 11.01
N ASN A 196 -9.02 -0.51 11.99
CA ASN A 196 -9.39 -0.97 13.33
C ASN A 196 -10.87 -1.36 13.46
N ILE A 197 -11.68 -1.14 12.43
CA ILE A 197 -13.06 -1.64 12.37
C ILE A 197 -13.05 -3.02 11.73
N THR A 198 -13.33 -4.04 12.54
CA THR A 198 -13.47 -5.43 12.10
C THR A 198 -14.92 -5.78 11.79
N TRP A 199 -15.13 -6.87 11.06
CA TRP A 199 -16.49 -7.36 10.82
C TRP A 199 -17.21 -7.73 12.12
N ASP A 200 -16.51 -8.30 13.10
CA ASP A 200 -17.08 -8.62 14.42
C ASP A 200 -17.59 -7.35 15.14
N ILE A 201 -16.87 -6.23 15.05
CA ILE A 201 -17.32 -4.94 15.59
C ILE A 201 -18.60 -4.48 14.90
N VAL A 202 -18.67 -4.58 13.57
CA VAL A 202 -19.86 -4.22 12.80
C VAL A 202 -21.05 -5.09 13.19
N GLN A 203 -20.85 -6.40 13.36
CA GLN A 203 -21.91 -7.34 13.76
C GLN A 203 -22.38 -7.11 15.20
N ALA A 204 -21.47 -6.81 16.13
CA ALA A 204 -21.79 -6.54 17.52
C ALA A 204 -22.51 -5.19 17.73
N ASN A 205 -22.38 -4.25 16.78
CA ASN A 205 -22.93 -2.90 16.88
C ASN A 205 -23.81 -2.55 15.65
N PRO A 206 -24.92 -3.29 15.41
CA PRO A 206 -25.73 -3.12 14.20
C PRO A 206 -26.57 -1.82 14.19
N ASP A 207 -26.69 -1.15 15.34
CA ASP A 207 -27.39 0.14 15.49
C ASP A 207 -26.58 1.32 14.96
N LYS A 208 -25.28 1.15 14.73
CA LYS A 208 -24.41 2.21 14.21
C LYS A 208 -24.59 2.36 12.69
N PRO A 209 -24.52 3.60 12.16
CA PRO A 209 -24.78 3.88 10.75
C PRO A 209 -23.55 3.54 9.88
N TRP A 210 -23.17 2.26 9.86
CA TRP A 210 -22.06 1.77 9.05
C TRP A 210 -22.33 1.95 7.55
N ASN A 211 -21.33 2.44 6.82
CA ASN A 211 -21.39 2.55 5.38
C ASN A 211 -20.80 1.28 4.74
N TYR A 212 -21.64 0.46 4.10
CA TYR A 212 -21.19 -0.78 3.45
C TYR A 212 -20.31 -0.56 2.21
N SER A 213 -20.41 0.61 1.55
CA SER A 213 -19.44 0.98 0.50
C SER A 213 -18.06 1.24 1.10
N GLY A 214 -17.98 1.89 2.27
CA GLY A 214 -16.72 2.08 3.01
C GLY A 214 -16.18 0.77 3.60
N LEU A 215 -17.06 -0.10 4.11
CA LEU A 215 -16.66 -1.44 4.55
C LEU A 215 -16.13 -2.27 3.38
N SER A 216 -16.67 -2.13 2.16
CA SER A 216 -16.14 -2.84 1.00
C SER A 216 -14.68 -2.53 0.69
N SER A 217 -14.15 -1.34 1.02
CA SER A 217 -12.73 -1.01 0.87
C SER A 217 -11.88 -1.31 2.13
N ASN A 218 -12.51 -1.75 3.23
CA ASN A 218 -11.84 -2.00 4.52
C ASN A 218 -11.05 -3.32 4.50
N PRO A 219 -9.76 -3.33 4.88
CA PRO A 219 -8.90 -4.52 4.82
C PRO A 219 -9.41 -5.73 5.65
N ASN A 220 -10.25 -5.51 6.66
CA ASN A 220 -10.83 -6.59 7.48
C ASN A 220 -12.08 -7.23 6.84
N ILE A 221 -12.57 -6.72 5.71
CA ILE A 221 -13.67 -7.32 4.97
C ILE A 221 -13.10 -8.24 3.89
N THR A 222 -13.32 -9.54 4.06
CA THR A 222 -12.88 -10.59 3.14
C THR A 222 -13.98 -10.97 2.15
N CYS A 223 -13.60 -11.61 1.04
CA CYS A 223 -14.55 -12.18 0.10
C CYS A 223 -15.55 -13.15 0.77
N ASP A 224 -15.08 -13.96 1.73
CA ASP A 224 -15.91 -14.92 2.46
C ASP A 224 -16.97 -14.22 3.33
N ILE A 225 -16.62 -13.09 3.95
CA ILE A 225 -17.57 -12.25 4.70
C ILE A 225 -18.67 -11.73 3.77
N VAL A 226 -18.27 -11.21 2.61
CA VAL A 226 -19.21 -10.71 1.60
C VAL A 226 -20.16 -11.81 1.12
N GLN A 227 -19.63 -12.98 0.78
CA GLN A 227 -20.41 -14.13 0.31
C GLN A 227 -21.35 -14.69 1.40
N SER A 228 -20.92 -14.69 2.65
CA SER A 228 -21.74 -15.15 3.79
C SER A 228 -22.85 -14.16 4.18
N ASN A 229 -22.76 -12.91 3.70
CA ASN A 229 -23.69 -11.84 4.04
C ASN A 229 -24.25 -11.14 2.78
N PRO A 230 -24.93 -11.88 1.87
CA PRO A 230 -25.35 -11.35 0.57
C PRO A 230 -26.45 -10.29 0.66
N GLY A 231 -27.16 -10.21 1.80
CA GLY A 231 -28.23 -9.22 2.04
C GLY A 231 -27.73 -7.82 2.43
N LYS A 232 -26.41 -7.59 2.46
CA LYS A 232 -25.82 -6.29 2.74
C LYS A 232 -25.49 -5.55 1.45
N GLU A 233 -25.53 -4.23 1.50
CA GLU A 233 -25.31 -3.35 0.34
C GLU A 233 -23.81 -3.19 0.03
N TRP A 234 -23.12 -4.30 -0.22
CA TRP A 234 -21.71 -4.31 -0.59
C TRP A 234 -21.49 -3.60 -1.93
N ASN A 235 -20.42 -2.82 -2.00
CA ASN A 235 -20.00 -2.15 -3.21
C ASN A 235 -18.85 -2.91 -3.86
N TYR A 236 -19.16 -3.67 -4.92
CA TYR A 236 -18.17 -4.50 -5.61
C TYR A 236 -17.08 -3.70 -6.33
N TYR A 237 -17.36 -2.44 -6.71
CA TYR A 237 -16.33 -1.54 -7.25
C TYR A 237 -15.26 -1.23 -6.20
N TRP A 238 -15.67 -0.96 -4.95
CA TRP A 238 -14.73 -0.73 -3.85
C TRP A 238 -14.12 -2.02 -3.33
N LEU A 239 -14.85 -3.13 -3.41
CA LEU A 239 -14.34 -4.45 -3.01
C LEU A 239 -13.14 -4.88 -3.86
N THR A 240 -13.13 -4.64 -5.17
CA THR A 240 -11.95 -4.94 -6.00
C THR A 240 -10.76 -4.04 -5.69
N THR A 241 -10.95 -2.89 -5.04
CA THR A 241 -9.85 -2.04 -4.53
C THR A 241 -9.31 -2.51 -3.17
N ASN A 242 -10.04 -3.38 -2.47
CA ASN A 242 -9.71 -3.87 -1.13
C ASN A 242 -8.44 -4.75 -1.15
N PRO A 243 -7.49 -4.54 -0.22
CA PRO A 243 -6.26 -5.32 -0.19
C PRO A 243 -6.47 -6.81 0.10
N SER A 244 -7.62 -7.21 0.66
CA SER A 244 -7.98 -8.62 0.85
C SER A 244 -8.31 -9.34 -0.45
N ILE A 245 -8.64 -8.61 -1.52
CA ILE A 245 -8.96 -9.17 -2.83
C ILE A 245 -7.70 -9.30 -3.68
N THR A 246 -7.40 -10.54 -4.09
CA THR A 246 -6.23 -10.89 -4.91
C THR A 246 -6.65 -11.28 -6.33
N PRO A 247 -5.73 -11.33 -7.31
CA PRO A 247 -6.04 -11.85 -8.64
C PRO A 247 -6.61 -13.27 -8.61
N LYS A 248 -6.13 -14.11 -7.68
CA LYS A 248 -6.64 -15.48 -7.48
C LYS A 248 -8.11 -15.47 -7.06
N ILE A 249 -8.46 -14.66 -6.05
CA ILE A 249 -9.85 -14.52 -5.59
C ILE A 249 -10.77 -14.07 -6.72
N ILE A 250 -10.33 -13.09 -7.53
CA ILE A 250 -11.08 -12.64 -8.71
C ILE A 250 -11.29 -13.79 -9.71
N MET A 251 -10.24 -14.56 -10.01
CA MET A 251 -10.31 -15.66 -10.97
C MET A 251 -11.21 -16.81 -10.50
N GLU A 252 -11.22 -17.11 -9.20
CA GLU A 252 -12.05 -18.16 -8.59
C GLU A 252 -13.51 -17.73 -8.41
N ASN A 253 -13.77 -16.42 -8.33
CA ASN A 253 -15.08 -15.86 -8.02
C ASN A 253 -15.57 -14.86 -9.09
N LYS A 254 -15.34 -15.16 -10.37
CA LYS A 254 -15.69 -14.25 -11.49
C LYS A 254 -17.14 -13.81 -11.52
N ASN A 255 -18.05 -14.65 -11.03
CA ASN A 255 -19.49 -14.38 -10.97
C ASN A 255 -19.86 -13.20 -10.05
N ILE A 256 -19.07 -12.93 -9.01
CA ILE A 256 -19.32 -11.80 -8.10
C ILE A 256 -18.52 -10.54 -8.47
N PHE A 257 -17.56 -10.65 -9.40
CA PHE A 257 -16.76 -9.53 -9.90
C PHE A 257 -17.02 -9.29 -11.40
N PRO A 258 -18.22 -8.79 -11.77
CA PRO A 258 -18.58 -8.57 -13.17
C PRO A 258 -17.77 -7.43 -13.82
N ASP A 259 -17.26 -6.49 -13.02
CA ASP A 259 -16.34 -5.43 -13.45
C ASP A 259 -15.12 -5.40 -12.51
N ILE A 260 -13.94 -5.62 -13.09
CA ILE A 260 -12.65 -5.61 -12.39
C ILE A 260 -11.80 -4.39 -12.76
N SER A 261 -12.35 -3.40 -13.47
CA SER A 261 -11.63 -2.21 -13.90
C SER A 261 -11.03 -1.43 -12.73
N SER A 262 -11.67 -1.44 -11.56
CA SER A 262 -11.13 -0.81 -10.35
C SER A 262 -9.99 -1.58 -9.67
N PHE A 263 -9.72 -2.82 -10.06
CA PHE A 263 -8.60 -3.60 -9.49
C PHE A 263 -7.23 -2.96 -9.75
N GLN A 264 -7.11 -2.08 -10.77
CA GLN A 264 -5.90 -1.27 -10.98
C GLN A 264 -5.56 -0.35 -9.79
N TYR A 265 -6.55 -0.04 -8.94
CA TYR A 265 -6.42 0.75 -7.71
C TYR A 265 -6.33 -0.10 -6.44
N ASN A 266 -6.17 -1.43 -6.58
CA ASN A 266 -6.13 -2.32 -5.43
C ASN A 266 -5.02 -1.92 -4.45
N GLN A 267 -5.38 -1.72 -3.18
CA GLN A 267 -4.49 -1.19 -2.15
C GLN A 267 -3.34 -2.15 -1.81
N LEU A 268 -3.52 -3.46 -2.00
CA LEU A 268 -2.46 -4.46 -1.80
C LEU A 268 -1.25 -4.15 -2.68
N ASN A 269 -1.51 -3.63 -3.90
CA ASN A 269 -0.46 -3.25 -4.82
C ASN A 269 0.47 -2.20 -4.21
N TYR A 270 -0.02 -1.33 -3.32
CA TYR A 270 0.74 -0.21 -2.76
C TYR A 270 1.35 -0.51 -1.38
N HIS A 271 1.14 -1.71 -0.84
CA HIS A 271 1.55 -2.03 0.53
C HIS A 271 3.07 -2.22 0.64
N SER A 272 3.71 -1.47 1.54
CA SER A 272 5.18 -1.33 1.67
C SER A 272 5.94 -2.66 1.82
N TYR A 273 5.35 -3.64 2.52
CA TYR A 273 5.95 -4.98 2.64
C TYR A 273 6.23 -5.63 1.28
N PHE A 274 5.32 -5.56 0.32
CA PHE A 274 5.50 -6.16 -1.02
C PHE A 274 6.55 -5.43 -1.85
N HIS A 275 6.92 -4.22 -1.44
CA HIS A 275 7.99 -3.43 -2.05
C HIS A 275 9.32 -3.56 -1.31
N SER A 276 9.32 -4.13 -0.11
CA SER A 276 10.48 -4.28 0.74
C SER A 276 11.53 -5.20 0.12
N THR A 277 12.80 -4.92 0.40
CA THR A 277 13.92 -5.78 0.01
C THR A 277 13.76 -7.19 0.56
N GLN A 278 13.17 -7.34 1.74
CA GLN A 278 12.92 -8.65 2.36
C GLN A 278 11.93 -9.49 1.55
N TYR A 279 10.80 -8.91 1.15
CA TYR A 279 9.83 -9.60 0.30
C TYR A 279 10.42 -9.93 -1.07
N LYS A 280 11.08 -8.96 -1.72
CA LYS A 280 11.75 -9.17 -3.02
C LYS A 280 12.78 -10.30 -2.94
N ARG A 281 13.62 -10.34 -1.89
CA ARG A 281 14.58 -11.45 -1.65
C ARG A 281 13.90 -12.80 -1.45
N LYS A 282 12.80 -12.86 -0.69
CA LYS A 282 12.03 -14.10 -0.51
C LYS A 282 11.41 -14.59 -1.82
N MET A 283 10.83 -13.68 -2.61
CA MET A 283 10.26 -14.01 -3.93
C MET A 283 11.33 -14.46 -4.92
N THR A 284 12.47 -13.78 -4.97
CA THR A 284 13.63 -14.21 -5.79
C THR A 284 14.14 -15.58 -5.35
N THR A 285 14.17 -15.85 -4.04
CA THR A 285 14.57 -17.16 -3.51
C THR A 285 13.56 -18.24 -3.91
N GLN A 286 12.24 -17.99 -3.81
CA GLN A 286 11.20 -18.91 -4.26
C GLN A 286 11.21 -19.13 -5.78
N MET A 287 11.45 -18.07 -6.57
CA MET A 287 11.63 -18.17 -8.03
C MET A 287 12.89 -18.96 -8.37
N HIS A 288 14.00 -18.74 -7.66
CA HIS A 288 15.21 -19.56 -7.81
C HIS A 288 14.93 -21.01 -7.41
N SER A 289 14.21 -21.29 -6.33
CA SER A 289 13.80 -22.64 -5.96
C SER A 289 12.93 -23.30 -7.04
N ALA A 290 12.01 -22.57 -7.67
CA ALA A 290 11.19 -23.06 -8.78
C ALA A 290 12.02 -23.31 -10.05
N ILE A 291 12.99 -22.44 -10.37
CA ILE A 291 13.93 -22.62 -11.48
C ILE A 291 14.88 -23.80 -11.22
N TYR A 292 15.37 -23.97 -9.99
CA TYR A 292 16.14 -25.14 -9.59
C TYR A 292 15.30 -26.41 -9.71
N TYR A 293 14.02 -26.38 -9.33
CA TYR A 293 13.11 -27.51 -9.52
C TYR A 293 12.91 -27.86 -11.01
N GLU A 294 12.77 -26.87 -11.88
CA GLU A 294 12.63 -27.06 -13.34
C GLU A 294 13.94 -27.55 -14.00
N LEU A 295 15.09 -27.07 -13.53
CA LEU A 295 16.43 -27.54 -13.95
C LEU A 295 16.74 -28.95 -13.44
N ILE A 296 16.29 -29.29 -12.22
CA ILE A 296 16.41 -30.64 -11.63
C ILE A 296 15.48 -31.62 -12.36
N GLN A 297 14.26 -31.20 -12.74
CA GLN A 297 13.35 -32.00 -13.57
C GLN A 297 13.89 -32.27 -14.98
N ARG A 298 14.73 -31.39 -15.54
CA ARG A 298 15.38 -31.58 -16.84
C ARG A 298 16.68 -32.39 -16.79
N ALA A 299 17.20 -32.71 -15.60
CA ALA A 299 18.53 -33.30 -15.45
C ALA A 299 18.57 -34.76 -14.94
N CYS A 300 17.45 -35.43 -14.63
CA CYS A 300 17.51 -36.76 -14.00
C CYS A 300 16.44 -37.77 -14.49
N THR A 301 16.91 -38.90 -15.03
CA THR A 301 16.21 -40.21 -15.07
C THR A 301 17.06 -41.27 -14.32
N PRO A 302 16.54 -42.48 -14.06
CA PRO A 302 16.01 -42.94 -12.79
C PRO A 302 17.03 -43.78 -11.99
N ALA A 303 17.48 -43.28 -10.84
CA ALA A 303 18.11 -44.10 -9.80
C ALA A 303 18.00 -43.44 -8.40
N ARG A 304 17.03 -43.95 -7.63
CA ARG A 304 16.92 -44.02 -6.16
C ARG A 304 17.10 -42.75 -5.27
N LEU A 305 15.94 -42.43 -4.68
CA LEU A 305 15.61 -42.36 -3.25
C LEU A 305 16.07 -41.15 -2.41
N TYR A 306 15.02 -40.47 -1.91
CA TYR A 306 14.93 -39.44 -0.88
C TYR A 306 15.33 -38.00 -1.25
N GLN A 307 14.33 -37.24 -1.69
CA GLN A 307 13.87 -36.01 -1.05
C GLN A 307 12.49 -35.65 -1.62
N TRP A 308 11.45 -35.98 -0.86
CA TRP A 308 10.03 -35.73 -1.15
C TRP A 308 9.46 -34.83 -0.05
N ASN A 309 8.71 -33.81 -0.45
CA ASN A 309 7.64 -33.18 0.34
C ASN A 309 6.76 -32.50 -0.71
N GLU A 310 5.57 -33.03 -1.02
CA GLU A 310 4.37 -32.83 -0.17
C GLU A 310 3.58 -34.11 0.20
N GLY A 311 3.95 -35.32 -0.26
CA GLY A 311 3.18 -36.55 0.03
C GLY A 311 3.54 -37.32 1.31
N ALA A 312 4.70 -37.04 1.93
CA ALA A 312 5.22 -37.87 3.02
C ALA A 312 4.39 -37.78 4.32
N ALA A 313 3.64 -36.69 4.52
CA ALA A 313 2.73 -36.52 5.64
C ALA A 313 1.48 -37.40 5.54
N GLU A 314 1.09 -37.81 4.32
CA GLU A 314 -0.06 -38.69 4.07
C GLU A 314 0.35 -40.18 4.07
N ASP A 315 1.55 -40.50 3.57
CA ASP A 315 1.97 -41.90 3.37
C ASP A 315 2.64 -42.56 4.60
N TYR A 316 3.37 -41.81 5.45
CA TYR A 316 4.10 -42.38 6.61
C TYR A 316 4.03 -41.46 7.86
N PRO A 317 2.85 -41.39 8.50
CA PRO A 317 2.57 -40.39 9.53
C PRO A 317 3.36 -40.60 10.85
N ALA A 318 3.77 -41.81 11.19
CA ALA A 318 4.42 -42.11 12.47
C ALA A 318 5.87 -41.58 12.55
N GLU A 319 6.63 -41.76 11.48
CA GLU A 319 8.02 -41.35 11.35
C GLU A 319 8.15 -39.84 11.16
N TYR A 320 7.19 -39.23 10.44
CA TYR A 320 7.08 -37.76 10.31
C TYR A 320 6.82 -37.08 11.67
N LEU A 321 5.89 -37.63 12.47
CA LEU A 321 5.59 -37.11 13.80
C LEU A 321 6.77 -37.27 14.77
N GLN A 322 7.52 -38.38 14.69
CA GLN A 322 8.68 -38.61 15.56
C GLN A 322 9.82 -37.61 15.31
N GLU A 323 9.94 -37.09 14.09
CA GLU A 323 10.96 -36.11 13.74
C GLU A 323 10.53 -34.66 14.04
N CYS A 324 9.24 -34.33 13.90
CA CYS A 324 8.71 -33.02 14.25
C CYS A 324 8.76 -32.71 15.76
N VAL A 325 8.70 -33.73 16.63
CA VAL A 325 8.77 -33.54 18.11
C VAL A 325 10.12 -32.96 18.56
N LYS A 326 11.18 -33.11 17.76
CA LYS A 326 12.52 -32.59 18.08
C LYS A 326 12.67 -31.06 17.92
N TYR A 327 11.68 -30.38 17.33
CA TYR A 327 11.76 -28.95 16.97
C TYR A 327 10.70 -28.08 17.66
N ARG A 328 10.01 -28.58 18.69
CA ARG A 328 9.17 -27.75 19.56
C ARG A 328 10.01 -27.22 20.73
N ILE A 329 10.42 -25.95 20.66
CA ILE A 329 10.74 -25.10 21.82
C ILE A 329 9.64 -24.05 21.91
#